data_AF-A0A2K0T4C2-F1
#
_entry.id   AF-A0A2K0T4C2-F1
#
_cell.length_a   1.000
_cell.length_b   1.000
_cell.length_c   1.000
_cell.angle_alpha   90.00
_cell.angle_beta   90.00
_cell.angle_gamma   90.00
#
_symmetry.space_group_name_H-M   'P 1'
#
loop_
_entity.id
_entity.type
_entity.pdbx_description
1 polymer ?
#
loop_
_entity_poly.entity_id
_entity_poly.type
_entity_poly.pdbx_seq_one_letter_code
_entity_poly.pdbx_strand_id
1 'polypeptide(L)'
;MPPSIDSAILTALNLDKNHTTISSAGGSGFSSTFKLSTTKDGQPFDYFVKTSSGEGARIMFEGEHASLNAIHNAVPDFCPKSYCHGPMQQSSKYFLATDFLQLGYSDSQGSGVSFAAKLAKLHTTPAPIPAGFDTPMFGFPVPTCCGDTEQDNSWKSSWADFYAENRLRCIMKKIVKNHGPDGEAANMVEKVANKVVPRLVGDDRMSIMPVVIHGDLWSGNHSAGQIAGKGGREEVVFDPSCVYGHSEYELGIMNMFGGFGSSFWREYEKLVPKAEPVEEWDDRISLYELYHHLNHYAIFGSGYRGGAMSIMKKLISKYDS
;
A
#
# COMPACT_ATOMS: atom_id res chain seq x y z
N MET A 1 6.71 6.12 -33.20
CA MET A 1 5.52 7.00 -33.16
C MET A 1 5.24 7.33 -31.70
N PRO A 2 4.88 8.58 -31.35
CA PRO A 2 4.43 8.88 -30.00
C PRO A 2 3.21 8.01 -29.65
N PRO A 3 3.06 7.58 -28.39
CA PRO A 3 1.89 6.82 -27.99
C PRO A 3 0.63 7.64 -28.27
N SER A 4 -0.42 7.02 -28.82
CA SER A 4 -1.71 7.68 -28.99
C SER A 4 -2.46 7.70 -27.67
N ILE A 5 -3.08 8.82 -27.32
CA ILE A 5 -3.94 8.90 -26.14
C ILE A 5 -5.24 8.14 -26.43
N ASP A 6 -5.56 7.18 -25.57
CA ASP A 6 -6.81 6.42 -25.62
C ASP A 6 -8.01 7.31 -25.29
N SER A 7 -9.11 7.17 -26.04
CA SER A 7 -10.28 8.04 -25.88
C SER A 7 -10.99 7.84 -24.54
N ALA A 8 -10.85 6.67 -23.91
CA ALA A 8 -11.41 6.43 -22.58
C ALA A 8 -10.76 7.34 -21.54
N ILE A 9 -9.44 7.56 -21.63
CA ILE A 9 -8.69 8.43 -20.71
C ILE A 9 -9.12 9.89 -20.87
N LEU A 10 -9.22 10.36 -22.12
CA LEU A 10 -9.68 11.72 -22.41
C LEU A 10 -11.10 11.96 -21.89
N THR A 11 -11.99 10.99 -22.10
CA THR A 11 -13.39 11.07 -21.65
C THR A 11 -13.48 11.09 -20.13
N ALA A 12 -12.76 10.18 -19.46
CA ALA A 12 -12.79 10.05 -18.00
C ALA A 12 -12.22 11.28 -17.28
N LEU A 13 -11.22 11.93 -17.87
CA LEU A 13 -10.62 13.18 -17.34
C LEU A 13 -11.27 14.45 -17.89
N ASN A 14 -12.26 14.33 -18.79
CA ASN A 14 -12.89 15.45 -19.51
C ASN A 14 -11.86 16.37 -20.21
N LEU A 15 -10.95 15.79 -21.00
CA LEU A 15 -9.86 16.49 -21.68
C LEU A 15 -10.08 16.62 -23.18
N ASP A 16 -9.69 17.76 -23.74
CA ASP A 16 -9.62 17.97 -25.18
C ASP A 16 -8.34 17.35 -25.76
N LYS A 17 -8.51 16.45 -26.72
CA LYS A 17 -7.41 15.79 -27.45
C LYS A 17 -6.46 16.79 -28.11
N ASN A 18 -6.97 17.91 -28.63
CA ASN A 18 -6.16 18.88 -29.38
C ASN A 18 -5.22 19.70 -28.47
N HIS A 19 -5.52 19.74 -27.17
CA HIS A 19 -4.75 20.45 -26.16
C HIS A 19 -4.03 19.51 -25.19
N THR A 20 -3.99 18.22 -25.50
CA THR A 20 -3.43 17.19 -24.62
C THR A 20 -2.35 16.39 -25.33
N THR A 21 -1.20 16.24 -24.69
CA THR A 21 -0.07 15.47 -25.21
C THR A 21 0.33 14.38 -24.24
N ILE A 22 0.93 13.30 -24.75
CA ILE A 22 1.37 12.15 -23.96
C ILE A 22 2.82 11.81 -24.29
N SER A 23 3.60 11.51 -23.26
CA SER A 23 4.97 11.02 -23.37
C SER A 23 5.22 9.90 -22.37
N SER A 24 6.18 9.02 -22.66
CA SER A 24 6.56 7.96 -21.71
C SER A 24 7.20 8.57 -20.46
N ALA A 25 6.84 8.05 -19.28
CA ALA A 25 7.34 8.52 -17.98
C ALA A 25 8.14 7.42 -17.24
N GLY A 26 8.83 6.56 -18.01
CA GLY A 26 9.54 5.38 -17.51
C GLY A 26 8.72 4.09 -17.65
N GLY A 27 8.99 3.14 -16.77
CA GLY A 27 8.22 1.90 -16.65
C GLY A 27 8.31 1.37 -15.23
N SER A 28 7.25 0.68 -14.78
CA SER A 28 7.28 -0.12 -13.55
C SER A 28 7.33 -1.61 -13.92
N GLY A 29 7.67 -2.48 -12.97
CA GLY A 29 7.72 -3.93 -13.22
C GLY A 29 6.41 -4.54 -13.73
N PHE A 30 5.28 -3.85 -13.53
CA PHE A 30 3.94 -4.36 -13.82
C PHE A 30 3.11 -3.50 -14.80
N SER A 31 3.60 -2.31 -15.17
CA SER A 31 2.83 -1.36 -15.98
C SER A 31 3.70 -0.46 -16.87
N SER A 32 3.12 0.01 -17.98
CA SER A 32 3.68 1.11 -18.76
C SER A 32 3.20 2.45 -18.19
N THR A 33 4.11 3.41 -18.04
CA THR A 33 3.81 4.69 -17.40
C THR A 33 3.98 5.86 -18.37
N PHE A 34 3.08 6.83 -18.26
CA PHE A 34 3.02 7.99 -19.15
C PHE A 34 2.76 9.28 -18.38
N LYS A 35 3.29 10.37 -18.91
CA LYS A 35 2.93 11.73 -18.54
C LYS A 35 1.93 12.27 -19.55
N LEU A 36 0.80 12.77 -19.08
CA LEU A 36 -0.24 13.39 -19.90
C LEU A 36 -0.30 14.89 -19.55
N SER A 37 0.15 15.75 -20.46
CA SER A 37 0.21 17.20 -20.27
C SER A 37 -0.96 17.88 -20.95
N THR A 38 -1.68 18.75 -20.22
CA THR A 38 -2.87 19.46 -20.69
C THR A 38 -3.00 20.83 -20.01
N THR A 39 -4.12 21.51 -20.25
CA THR A 39 -4.50 22.75 -19.55
C THR A 39 -5.75 22.52 -18.71
N LYS A 40 -5.70 22.90 -17.43
CA LYS A 40 -6.83 22.84 -16.50
C LYS A 40 -7.03 24.24 -15.91
N ASP A 41 -8.24 24.78 -16.02
CA ASP A 41 -8.59 26.14 -15.56
C ASP A 41 -7.63 27.23 -16.09
N GLY A 42 -7.17 27.07 -17.34
CA GLY A 42 -6.24 28.01 -17.99
C GLY A 42 -4.78 27.87 -17.55
N GLN A 43 -4.43 26.89 -16.71
CA GLN A 43 -3.06 26.63 -16.26
C GLN A 43 -2.54 25.28 -16.75
N PRO A 44 -1.22 25.14 -17.01
CA PRO A 44 -0.61 23.85 -17.31
C PRO A 44 -0.88 22.83 -16.18
N PHE A 45 -1.27 21.62 -16.55
CA PHE A 45 -1.51 20.54 -15.61
C PHE A 45 -1.04 19.22 -16.20
N ASP A 46 -0.39 18.41 -15.36
CA ASP A 46 0.16 17.13 -15.73
C ASP A 46 -0.51 15.99 -14.95
N TYR A 47 -0.97 14.97 -15.65
CA TYR A 47 -1.40 13.70 -15.06
C TYR A 47 -0.33 12.63 -15.25
N PHE A 48 -0.29 11.68 -14.32
CA PHE A 48 0.45 10.43 -14.50
C PHE A 48 -0.55 9.32 -14.85
N VAL A 49 -0.23 8.54 -15.87
CA VAL A 49 -1.08 7.47 -16.37
C VAL A 49 -0.31 6.15 -16.34
N LYS A 50 -0.87 5.16 -15.64
CA LYS A 50 -0.42 3.76 -15.73
C LYS A 50 -1.33 3.00 -16.68
N THR A 51 -0.77 2.08 -17.46
CA THR A 51 -1.54 1.12 -18.26
C THR A 51 -0.96 -0.28 -18.13
N SER A 52 -1.83 -1.28 -18.10
CA SER A 52 -1.43 -2.69 -18.09
C SER A 52 -2.51 -3.58 -18.69
N SER A 53 -2.18 -4.82 -19.02
CA SER A 53 -3.06 -5.76 -19.72
C SER A 53 -3.62 -6.82 -18.78
N GLY A 54 -4.79 -7.35 -19.12
CA GLY A 54 -5.39 -8.49 -18.43
C GLY A 54 -6.18 -8.13 -17.18
N GLU A 55 -6.94 -9.09 -16.67
CA GLU A 55 -7.91 -8.85 -15.60
C GLU A 55 -7.26 -8.44 -14.26
N GLY A 56 -6.05 -8.93 -13.99
CA GLY A 56 -5.28 -8.49 -12.81
C GLY A 56 -4.98 -6.99 -12.81
N ALA A 57 -4.84 -6.36 -13.99
CA ALA A 57 -4.65 -4.91 -14.08
C ALA A 57 -5.90 -4.12 -13.68
N ARG A 58 -7.11 -4.68 -13.91
CA ARG A 58 -8.36 -4.06 -13.45
C ARG A 58 -8.36 -3.96 -11.92
N ILE A 59 -8.09 -5.09 -11.26
CA ILE A 59 -8.08 -5.19 -9.80
C ILE A 59 -6.98 -4.28 -9.22
N MET A 60 -5.78 -4.32 -9.79
CA MET A 60 -4.66 -3.48 -9.37
C MET A 60 -5.00 -1.98 -9.43
N PHE A 61 -5.53 -1.49 -10.55
CA PHE A 61 -5.84 -0.07 -10.71
C PHE A 61 -7.06 0.39 -9.92
N GLU A 62 -8.07 -0.47 -9.72
CA GLU A 62 -9.19 -0.21 -8.82
C GLU A 62 -8.72 -0.10 -7.36
N GLY A 63 -7.89 -1.05 -6.92
CA GLY A 63 -7.29 -1.05 -5.59
C GLY A 63 -6.39 0.15 -5.35
N GLU A 64 -5.50 0.49 -6.30
CA GLU A 64 -4.62 1.65 -6.20
C GLU A 64 -5.40 2.97 -6.21
N HIS A 65 -6.44 3.09 -7.04
CA HIS A 65 -7.34 4.25 -7.06
C HIS A 65 -7.99 4.48 -5.69
N ALA A 66 -8.59 3.44 -5.11
CA ALA A 66 -9.22 3.51 -3.79
C ALA A 66 -8.18 3.80 -2.69
N SER A 67 -7.00 3.21 -2.79
CA SER A 67 -5.89 3.38 -1.84
C SER A 67 -5.36 4.81 -1.81
N LEU A 68 -5.03 5.38 -2.97
CA LEU A 68 -4.57 6.77 -3.09
C LEU A 68 -5.61 7.75 -2.57
N ASN A 69 -6.88 7.54 -2.89
CA ASN A 69 -7.94 8.43 -2.40
C ASN A 69 -8.19 8.29 -0.89
N ALA A 70 -8.02 7.09 -0.31
CA ALA A 70 -8.09 6.91 1.14
C ALA A 70 -6.95 7.67 1.86
N ILE A 71 -5.72 7.60 1.35
CA ILE A 71 -4.57 8.35 1.89
C ILE A 71 -4.79 9.85 1.71
N HIS A 72 -5.16 10.30 0.50
CA HIS A 72 -5.37 11.71 0.19
C HIS A 72 -6.46 12.35 1.07
N ASN A 73 -7.52 11.61 1.38
CA ASN A 73 -8.58 12.08 2.25
C ASN A 73 -8.13 12.21 3.72
N ALA A 74 -7.26 11.31 4.20
CA ALA A 74 -6.75 11.33 5.56
C ALA A 74 -5.63 12.38 5.75
N VAL A 75 -4.74 12.48 4.77
CA VAL A 75 -3.58 13.40 4.77
C VAL A 75 -3.45 14.03 3.38
N PRO A 76 -4.06 15.20 3.15
CA PRO A 76 -3.89 15.94 1.91
C PRO A 76 -2.41 16.18 1.60
N ASP A 77 -2.06 16.10 0.32
CA ASP A 77 -0.69 16.32 -0.18
C ASP A 77 0.37 15.33 0.36
N PHE A 78 -0.05 14.16 0.87
CA PHE A 78 0.87 13.05 1.18
C PHE A 78 1.01 12.04 0.04
N CYS A 79 0.04 11.98 -0.87
CA CYS A 79 0.08 11.12 -2.06
C CYS A 79 -0.58 11.86 -3.24
N PRO A 80 -0.34 11.42 -4.50
CA PRO A 80 -1.06 11.96 -5.64
C PRO A 80 -2.54 11.62 -5.52
N LYS A 81 -3.42 12.57 -5.87
CA LYS A 81 -4.84 12.29 -5.98
C LYS A 81 -5.09 11.37 -7.17
N SER A 82 -5.94 10.36 -6.98
CA SER A 82 -6.38 9.52 -8.09
C SER A 82 -7.69 10.02 -8.66
N TYR A 83 -7.74 10.25 -9.97
CA TYR A 83 -8.90 10.83 -10.64
C TYR A 83 -9.84 9.77 -11.19
N CYS A 84 -9.30 8.78 -11.89
CA CYS A 84 -10.10 7.75 -12.54
C CYS A 84 -9.25 6.53 -12.91
N HIS A 85 -9.92 5.40 -13.07
CA HIS A 85 -9.39 4.19 -13.66
C HIS A 85 -10.46 3.55 -14.55
N GLY A 86 -10.08 2.64 -15.43
CA GLY A 86 -11.06 1.95 -16.28
C GLY A 86 -10.45 1.15 -17.42
N PRO A 87 -11.29 0.46 -18.21
CA PRO A 87 -10.86 -0.18 -19.44
C PRO A 87 -10.49 0.87 -20.50
N MET A 88 -9.49 0.56 -21.31
CA MET A 88 -9.12 1.33 -22.49
C MET A 88 -10.06 1.00 -23.66
N GLN A 89 -10.38 1.98 -24.52
CA GLN A 89 -11.31 1.77 -25.63
C GLN A 89 -10.61 1.11 -26.83
N GLN A 90 -9.34 1.43 -27.07
CA GLN A 90 -8.60 0.98 -28.24
C GLN A 90 -7.77 -0.30 -28.00
N SER A 91 -7.81 -0.87 -26.79
CA SER A 91 -7.06 -2.09 -26.46
C SER A 91 -7.70 -2.86 -25.30
N SER A 92 -7.31 -4.12 -25.09
CA SER A 92 -7.71 -4.95 -23.94
C SER A 92 -6.97 -4.61 -22.63
N LYS A 93 -6.52 -3.36 -22.50
CA LYS A 93 -5.80 -2.85 -21.34
C LYS A 93 -6.71 -2.10 -20.40
N TYR A 94 -6.21 -1.87 -19.19
CA TYR A 94 -6.80 -0.97 -18.21
C TYR A 94 -5.85 0.20 -17.96
N PHE A 95 -6.38 1.28 -17.39
CA PHE A 95 -5.60 2.45 -17.01
C PHE A 95 -5.94 2.95 -15.60
N LEU A 96 -5.00 3.70 -15.02
CA LEU A 96 -5.16 4.55 -13.84
C LEU A 96 -4.60 5.93 -14.17
N ALA A 97 -5.30 6.99 -13.80
CA ALA A 97 -4.84 8.37 -13.95
C ALA A 97 -4.82 9.11 -12.60
N THR A 98 -3.68 9.70 -12.27
CA THR A 98 -3.42 10.40 -11.00
C THR A 98 -2.79 11.77 -11.27
N ASP A 99 -2.62 12.57 -10.22
CA ASP A 99 -1.69 13.70 -10.27
C ASP A 99 -0.31 13.22 -10.73
N PHE A 100 0.38 14.03 -11.56
CA PHE A 100 1.78 13.79 -11.85
C PHE A 100 2.64 14.21 -10.65
N LEU A 101 3.56 13.33 -10.24
CA LEU A 101 4.57 13.62 -9.24
C LEU A 101 5.89 14.00 -9.93
N GLN A 102 6.29 15.26 -9.81
CA GLN A 102 7.62 15.68 -10.18
C GLN A 102 8.59 15.39 -9.03
N LEU A 103 9.23 14.22 -9.08
CA LEU A 103 10.22 13.81 -8.09
C LEU A 103 11.53 14.57 -8.26
N GLY A 104 12.24 14.78 -7.15
CA GLY A 104 13.55 15.41 -7.14
C GLY A 104 13.53 16.85 -6.63
N TYR A 105 14.62 17.57 -6.92
CA TYR A 105 14.87 18.88 -6.32
C TYR A 105 13.94 19.97 -6.91
N SER A 106 13.35 20.76 -6.02
CA SER A 106 12.59 21.98 -6.33
C SER A 106 12.95 23.04 -5.30
N ASP A 107 13.20 24.27 -5.76
CA ASP A 107 13.47 25.42 -4.88
C ASP A 107 12.21 25.94 -4.18
N SER A 108 11.03 25.49 -4.62
CA SER A 108 9.75 25.89 -4.03
C SER A 108 9.49 25.12 -2.73
N GLN A 109 9.22 25.86 -1.65
CA GLN A 109 8.89 25.28 -0.35
C GLN A 109 7.44 24.80 -0.34
N GLY A 110 7.22 23.54 0.02
CA GLY A 110 5.88 23.00 0.31
C GLY A 110 5.48 23.30 1.75
N SER A 111 4.64 22.42 2.32
CA SER A 111 4.08 22.53 3.66
C SER A 111 5.12 22.56 4.79
N GLY A 112 6.33 22.03 4.54
CA GLY A 112 7.37 21.84 5.55
C GLY A 112 7.05 20.75 6.58
N VAL A 113 5.94 20.01 6.40
CA VAL A 113 5.57 18.89 7.27
C VAL A 113 6.46 17.70 6.95
N SER A 114 7.12 17.16 7.97
CA SER A 114 8.02 16.01 7.83
C SER A 114 7.27 14.75 7.37
N PHE A 115 7.99 13.83 6.75
CA PHE A 115 7.45 12.52 6.38
C PHE A 115 6.91 11.76 7.60
N ALA A 116 7.63 11.80 8.74
CA ALA A 116 7.20 11.19 9.99
C ALA A 116 5.88 11.78 10.50
N ALA A 117 5.70 13.10 10.42
CA ALA A 117 4.47 13.75 10.84
C ALA A 117 3.29 13.41 9.91
N LYS A 118 3.50 13.34 8.59
CA LYS A 118 2.46 12.91 7.64
C LYS A 118 2.05 11.46 7.86
N LEU A 119 3.02 10.55 8.03
CA LEU A 119 2.72 9.14 8.30
C LEU A 119 2.06 8.96 9.66
N ALA A 120 2.52 9.66 10.70
CA ALA A 120 1.88 9.64 12.00
C ALA A 120 0.42 10.14 11.92
N LYS A 121 0.16 11.20 11.15
CA LYS A 121 -1.20 11.69 10.90
C LYS A 121 -2.07 10.63 10.22
N LEU A 122 -1.54 9.90 9.24
CA LEU A 122 -2.24 8.79 8.59
C LEU A 122 -2.57 7.69 9.60
N HIS A 123 -1.59 7.27 10.41
CA HIS A 123 -1.69 6.19 11.38
C HIS A 123 -2.44 6.54 12.69
N THR A 124 -2.87 7.80 12.84
CA THR A 124 -3.67 8.26 13.99
C THR A 124 -5.03 8.79 13.58
N THR A 125 -5.33 8.83 12.27
CA THR A 125 -6.64 9.21 11.76
C THR A 125 -7.49 7.94 11.61
N PRO A 126 -8.61 7.80 12.36
CA PRO A 126 -9.48 6.63 12.24
C PRO A 126 -9.96 6.43 10.81
N ALA A 127 -9.94 5.18 10.34
CA ALA A 127 -10.54 4.82 9.07
C ALA A 127 -12.07 5.04 9.11
N PRO A 128 -12.70 5.37 7.97
CA PRO A 128 -14.15 5.51 7.93
C PRO A 128 -14.83 4.17 8.23
N ILE A 129 -15.98 4.22 8.90
CA ILE A 129 -16.86 3.06 9.06
C ILE A 129 -17.38 2.68 7.66
N PRO A 130 -17.17 1.43 7.20
CA PRO A 130 -17.60 1.03 5.87
C PRO A 130 -19.12 0.98 5.75
N ALA A 131 -19.61 1.21 4.53
CA ALA A 131 -21.04 1.14 4.25
C ALA A 131 -21.62 -0.24 4.62
N GLY A 132 -22.75 -0.24 5.32
CA GLY A 132 -23.40 -1.46 5.80
C GLY A 132 -22.95 -1.93 7.19
N PHE A 133 -22.06 -1.19 7.86
CA PHE A 133 -21.65 -1.45 9.24
C PHE A 133 -21.90 -0.22 10.12
N ASP A 134 -22.10 -0.45 11.41
CA ASP A 134 -22.30 0.60 12.42
C ASP A 134 -21.06 0.80 13.31
N THR A 135 -20.02 0.00 13.11
CA THR A 135 -18.77 0.00 13.88
C THR A 135 -17.55 0.00 12.96
N PRO A 136 -16.38 0.48 13.42
CA PRO A 136 -15.14 0.34 12.67
C PRO A 136 -14.84 -1.13 12.33
N MET A 137 -14.29 -1.37 11.14
CA MET A 137 -13.97 -2.71 10.63
C MET A 137 -12.55 -2.75 10.04
N PHE A 138 -11.92 -3.92 10.09
CA PHE A 138 -10.66 -4.20 9.42
C PHE A 138 -10.92 -4.77 8.02
N GLY A 139 -10.12 -4.35 7.04
CA GLY A 139 -10.32 -4.68 5.64
C GLY A 139 -10.18 -3.46 4.74
N PHE A 140 -10.79 -3.49 3.56
CA PHE A 140 -10.78 -2.36 2.64
C PHE A 140 -11.98 -2.47 1.68
N PRO A 141 -12.49 -1.36 1.13
CA PRO A 141 -13.69 -1.40 0.27
C PRO A 141 -13.54 -2.26 -0.99
N VAL A 142 -12.32 -2.47 -1.47
CA VAL A 142 -11.98 -3.27 -2.65
C VAL A 142 -10.71 -4.11 -2.38
N PRO A 143 -10.48 -5.20 -3.13
CA PRO A 143 -9.18 -5.86 -3.12
C PRO A 143 -8.07 -4.88 -3.54
N THR A 144 -6.92 -4.98 -2.89
CA THR A 144 -5.69 -4.24 -3.24
C THR A 144 -4.61 -5.22 -3.69
N CYS A 145 -3.50 -4.72 -4.24
CA CYS A 145 -2.38 -5.57 -4.68
C CYS A 145 -1.07 -5.09 -4.07
N CYS A 146 -0.37 -5.97 -3.35
CA CYS A 146 0.99 -5.70 -2.85
C CYS A 146 1.98 -6.38 -3.82
N GLY A 147 2.55 -5.59 -4.73
CA GLY A 147 3.16 -6.12 -5.96
C GLY A 147 2.10 -6.70 -6.90
N ASP A 148 2.30 -7.92 -7.39
CA ASP A 148 1.32 -8.61 -8.25
C ASP A 148 0.30 -9.46 -7.46
N THR A 149 0.38 -9.42 -6.13
CA THR A 149 -0.41 -10.28 -5.25
C THR A 149 -1.65 -9.55 -4.76
N GLU A 150 -2.78 -9.95 -5.33
CA GLU A 150 -4.12 -9.57 -4.86
C GLU A 150 -4.32 -9.97 -3.39
N GLN A 151 -4.78 -9.01 -2.59
CA GLN A 151 -5.05 -9.13 -1.17
C GLN A 151 -6.56 -9.21 -0.93
N ASP A 152 -6.99 -10.24 -0.21
CA ASP A 152 -8.36 -10.32 0.28
C ASP A 152 -8.55 -9.25 1.38
N ASN A 153 -9.45 -8.32 1.12
CA ASN A 153 -9.78 -7.21 2.02
C ASN A 153 -11.21 -7.29 2.56
N SER A 154 -11.83 -8.46 2.47
CA SER A 154 -13.14 -8.70 3.06
C SER A 154 -13.16 -8.32 4.54
N TRP A 155 -14.24 -7.67 4.95
CA TRP A 155 -14.36 -7.06 6.27
C TRP A 155 -14.34 -8.08 7.41
N LYS A 156 -13.63 -7.75 8.48
CA LYS A 156 -13.69 -8.45 9.78
C LYS A 156 -13.68 -7.47 10.95
N SER A 157 -14.34 -7.85 12.03
CA SER A 157 -14.41 -7.04 13.26
C SER A 157 -13.17 -7.20 14.14
N SER A 158 -12.43 -8.31 14.02
CA SER A 158 -11.17 -8.57 14.74
C SER A 158 -9.97 -8.45 13.81
N TRP A 159 -8.94 -7.74 14.26
CA TRP A 159 -7.68 -7.63 13.53
C TRP A 159 -6.92 -8.96 13.54
N ALA A 160 -6.95 -9.71 14.65
CA ALA A 160 -6.32 -11.02 14.73
C ALA A 160 -6.90 -11.98 13.69
N ASP A 161 -8.23 -12.04 13.58
CA ASP A 161 -8.89 -12.88 12.57
C ASP A 161 -8.57 -12.41 11.14
N PHE A 162 -8.54 -11.09 10.91
CA PHE A 162 -8.17 -10.53 9.61
C PHE A 162 -6.74 -10.89 9.23
N TYR A 163 -5.80 -10.69 10.14
CA TYR A 163 -4.40 -10.95 9.87
C TYR A 163 -4.12 -12.46 9.67
N ALA A 164 -4.72 -13.32 10.49
CA ALA A 164 -4.57 -14.77 10.35
C ALA A 164 -5.16 -15.29 9.02
N GLU A 165 -6.41 -14.93 8.71
CA GLU A 165 -7.11 -15.45 7.53
C GLU A 165 -6.72 -14.73 6.24
N ASN A 166 -6.92 -13.41 6.20
CA ASN A 166 -6.84 -12.60 4.99
C ASN A 166 -5.41 -12.23 4.60
N ARG A 167 -4.44 -12.35 5.53
CA ARG A 167 -3.02 -12.15 5.24
C ARG A 167 -2.29 -13.49 5.22
N LEU A 168 -2.02 -14.10 6.37
CA LEU A 168 -1.10 -15.24 6.46
C LEU A 168 -1.59 -16.48 5.69
N ARG A 169 -2.84 -16.90 5.89
CA ARG A 169 -3.38 -18.08 5.18
C ARG A 169 -3.57 -17.83 3.70
N CYS A 170 -4.07 -16.65 3.32
CA CYS A 170 -4.21 -16.27 1.92
C CYS A 170 -2.87 -16.25 1.18
N ILE A 171 -1.82 -15.67 1.77
CA ILE A 171 -0.51 -15.64 1.10
C ILE A 171 0.11 -17.03 0.98
N MET A 172 -0.08 -17.91 1.96
CA MET A 172 0.37 -19.30 1.86
C MET A 172 -0.35 -20.06 0.74
N LYS A 173 -1.66 -19.86 0.57
CA LYS A 173 -2.41 -20.42 -0.57
C LYS A 173 -1.83 -19.94 -1.91
N LYS A 174 -1.44 -18.66 -2.00
CA LYS A 174 -0.80 -18.08 -3.19
C LYS A 174 0.58 -18.69 -3.44
N ILE A 175 1.41 -18.86 -2.41
CA ILE A 175 2.70 -19.57 -2.51
C ILE A 175 2.50 -20.97 -3.10
N VAL A 176 1.55 -21.75 -2.54
CA VAL A 176 1.26 -23.11 -3.03
C VAL A 176 0.81 -23.11 -4.48
N LYS A 177 -0.04 -22.14 -4.87
CA LYS A 177 -0.50 -21.99 -6.25
C LYS A 177 0.65 -21.66 -7.22
N ASN A 178 1.58 -20.80 -6.80
CA ASN A 178 2.66 -20.31 -7.68
C ASN A 178 3.86 -21.26 -7.75
N HIS A 179 4.21 -21.92 -6.64
CA HIS A 179 5.48 -22.67 -6.50
C HIS A 179 5.29 -24.15 -6.14
N GLY A 180 4.05 -24.61 -5.94
CA GLY A 180 3.74 -25.94 -5.46
C GLY A 180 3.77 -26.07 -3.93
N PRO A 181 3.44 -27.26 -3.38
CA PRO A 181 3.31 -27.46 -1.94
C PRO A 181 4.62 -27.24 -1.18
N ASP A 182 4.53 -26.51 -0.06
CA ASP A 182 5.59 -26.38 0.94
C ASP A 182 5.00 -26.72 2.32
N GLY A 183 5.02 -28.01 2.66
CA GLY A 183 4.35 -28.52 3.87
C GLY A 183 4.96 -27.98 5.17
N GLU A 184 6.28 -27.71 5.19
CA GLU A 184 6.94 -27.13 6.36
C GLU A 184 6.46 -25.68 6.58
N ALA A 185 6.51 -24.85 5.53
CA ALA A 185 6.06 -23.46 5.62
C ALA A 185 4.56 -23.37 5.93
N ALA A 186 3.72 -24.19 5.28
CA ALA A 186 2.29 -24.20 5.52
C ALA A 186 1.93 -24.57 6.98
N ASN A 187 2.59 -25.60 7.54
CA ASN A 187 2.39 -25.98 8.94
C ASN A 187 2.82 -24.87 9.91
N MET A 188 3.91 -24.16 9.61
CA MET A 188 4.38 -23.05 10.44
C MET A 188 3.46 -21.84 10.36
N VAL A 189 2.96 -21.50 9.16
CA VAL A 189 1.94 -20.46 8.99
C VAL A 189 0.69 -20.78 9.80
N GLU A 190 0.22 -22.03 9.78
CA GLU A 190 -0.93 -22.44 10.59
C GLU A 190 -0.67 -22.32 12.09
N LYS A 191 0.53 -22.67 12.57
CA LYS A 191 0.90 -22.45 13.98
C LYS A 191 0.90 -20.97 14.35
N VAL A 192 1.54 -20.13 13.53
CA VAL A 192 1.56 -18.68 13.78
C VAL A 192 0.14 -18.12 13.80
N ALA A 193 -0.66 -18.44 12.78
CA ALA A 193 -2.04 -17.96 12.65
C ALA A 193 -2.93 -18.39 13.83
N ASN A 194 -2.78 -19.63 14.32
CA ASN A 194 -3.63 -20.17 15.39
C ASN A 194 -3.14 -19.86 16.82
N LYS A 195 -1.85 -19.56 17.02
CA LYS A 195 -1.25 -19.44 18.36
C LYS A 195 -0.62 -18.08 18.60
N VAL A 196 0.22 -17.63 17.67
CA VAL A 196 1.00 -16.40 17.83
C VAL A 196 0.12 -15.16 17.58
N VAL A 197 -0.67 -15.15 16.50
CA VAL A 197 -1.54 -14.02 16.14
C VAL A 197 -2.50 -13.66 17.27
N PRO A 198 -3.37 -14.56 17.77
CA PRO A 198 -4.27 -14.21 18.88
C PRO A 198 -3.51 -13.82 20.16
N ARG A 199 -2.32 -14.40 20.40
CA ARG A 199 -1.52 -14.07 21.58
C ARG A 199 -0.93 -12.66 21.52
N LEU A 200 -0.54 -12.18 20.35
CA LEU A 200 0.09 -10.86 20.19
C LEU A 200 -0.90 -9.74 19.92
N VAL A 201 -1.97 -10.03 19.15
CA VAL A 201 -2.87 -9.00 18.60
C VAL A 201 -4.34 -9.38 18.71
N GLY A 202 -4.67 -10.33 19.58
CA GLY A 202 -6.05 -10.71 19.89
C GLY A 202 -6.82 -9.59 20.58
N ASP A 203 -8.15 -9.62 20.44
CA ASP A 203 -9.05 -8.59 20.98
C ASP A 203 -9.00 -8.51 22.52
N ASP A 204 -8.63 -9.61 23.20
CA ASP A 204 -8.40 -9.67 24.65
C ASP A 204 -7.02 -9.15 25.07
N ARG A 205 -6.12 -8.93 24.10
CA ARG A 205 -4.74 -8.48 24.31
C ARG A 205 -4.58 -6.99 24.08
N MET A 206 -5.21 -6.47 23.03
CA MET A 206 -5.11 -5.06 22.66
C MET A 206 -6.37 -4.56 21.95
N SER A 207 -6.69 -3.28 22.18
CA SER A 207 -7.72 -2.57 21.45
C SER A 207 -7.09 -1.85 20.26
N ILE A 208 -7.37 -2.33 19.05
CA ILE A 208 -6.82 -1.78 17.82
C ILE A 208 -7.88 -0.92 17.15
N MET A 209 -7.57 0.36 16.92
CA MET A 209 -8.37 1.23 16.06
C MET A 209 -7.92 1.02 14.60
N PRO A 210 -8.81 0.64 13.66
CA PRO A 210 -8.44 0.59 12.26
C PRO A 210 -8.12 2.00 11.75
N VAL A 211 -6.94 2.14 11.15
CA VAL A 211 -6.49 3.35 10.46
C VAL A 211 -6.08 2.99 9.05
N VAL A 212 -5.99 3.98 8.16
CA VAL A 212 -5.47 3.74 6.80
C VAL A 212 -3.99 3.40 6.90
N ILE A 213 -3.62 2.26 6.34
CA ILE A 213 -2.24 1.79 6.20
C ILE A 213 -1.90 1.87 4.71
N HIS A 214 -0.72 2.38 4.35
CA HIS A 214 -0.24 2.39 2.96
C HIS A 214 -0.05 0.96 2.43
N GLY A 215 0.45 0.05 3.27
CA GLY A 215 0.46 -1.40 3.08
C GLY A 215 1.60 -1.95 2.22
N ASP A 216 2.38 -1.06 1.60
CA ASP A 216 3.59 -1.36 0.84
C ASP A 216 4.66 -0.26 0.98
N LEU A 217 4.82 0.35 2.17
CA LEU A 217 5.72 1.50 2.34
C LEU A 217 7.17 1.11 2.61
N TRP A 218 7.96 0.96 1.55
CA TRP A 218 9.42 0.77 1.63
C TRP A 218 10.16 1.91 0.91
N SER A 219 11.49 1.91 0.97
CA SER A 219 12.34 2.95 0.34
C SER A 219 12.02 3.27 -1.13
N GLY A 220 11.42 2.33 -1.87
CA GLY A 220 11.00 2.53 -3.26
C GLY A 220 9.68 3.30 -3.44
N ASN A 221 8.84 3.39 -2.41
CA ASN A 221 7.46 3.90 -2.48
C ASN A 221 7.26 5.23 -1.74
N HIS A 222 8.35 5.92 -1.41
CA HIS A 222 8.30 7.30 -0.92
C HIS A 222 9.42 8.14 -1.51
N SER A 223 9.19 9.44 -1.58
CA SER A 223 10.18 10.42 -2.03
C SER A 223 9.79 11.82 -1.60
N ALA A 224 10.59 12.80 -2.03
CA ALA A 224 10.21 14.19 -1.98
C ALA A 224 10.00 14.71 -3.41
N GLY A 225 8.89 15.39 -3.63
CA GLY A 225 8.51 15.86 -4.96
C GLY A 225 7.37 16.87 -4.94
N GLN A 226 7.03 17.40 -6.10
CA GLN A 226 5.93 18.33 -6.28
C GLN A 226 4.74 17.62 -6.93
N ILE A 227 3.56 17.78 -6.34
CA ILE A 227 2.30 17.28 -6.89
C ILE A 227 1.79 18.30 -7.92
N ALA A 228 1.39 17.83 -9.11
CA ALA A 228 0.86 18.71 -10.16
C ALA A 228 -0.29 19.61 -9.67
N GLY A 229 -0.26 20.88 -10.05
CA GLY A 229 -1.24 21.87 -9.60
C GLY A 229 -1.13 22.29 -8.13
N LYS A 230 -0.13 21.79 -7.39
CA LYS A 230 0.20 22.21 -6.03
C LYS A 230 1.54 22.95 -6.01
N GLY A 231 1.68 23.87 -5.06
CA GLY A 231 2.91 24.62 -4.85
C GLY A 231 3.85 23.87 -3.90
N GLY A 232 5.14 23.82 -4.25
CA GLY A 232 6.16 23.40 -3.30
C GLY A 232 6.52 21.92 -3.32
N ARG A 233 7.71 21.62 -2.78
CA ARG A 233 8.20 20.27 -2.52
C ARG A 233 7.53 19.69 -1.26
N GLU A 234 6.95 18.51 -1.41
CA GLU A 234 6.29 17.74 -0.37
C GLU A 234 6.99 16.40 -0.15
N GLU A 235 6.93 15.89 1.09
CA GLU A 235 7.15 14.48 1.38
C GLU A 235 5.93 13.69 0.89
N VAL A 236 6.15 12.71 0.01
CA VAL A 236 5.10 11.98 -0.70
C VAL A 236 5.31 10.47 -0.70
N VAL A 237 4.19 9.74 -0.70
CA VAL A 237 4.11 8.29 -0.91
C VAL A 237 3.34 7.98 -2.20
N PHE A 238 3.62 6.83 -2.78
CA PHE A 238 3.00 6.36 -4.01
C PHE A 238 3.03 4.83 -4.07
N ASP A 239 2.26 4.27 -5.00
CA ASP A 239 2.08 2.82 -5.17
C ASP A 239 1.54 2.10 -3.91
N PRO A 240 0.43 2.59 -3.29
CA PRO A 240 -0.11 1.99 -2.08
C PRO A 240 -0.86 0.67 -2.35
N SER A 241 -0.85 -0.19 -1.32
CA SER A 241 -1.67 -1.40 -1.20
C SER A 241 -2.52 -1.34 0.07
N CYS A 242 -3.42 -0.36 0.14
CA CYS A 242 -4.01 0.05 1.41
C CYS A 242 -4.84 -1.03 2.09
N VAL A 243 -4.91 -0.92 3.41
CA VAL A 243 -5.85 -1.65 4.28
C VAL A 243 -6.23 -0.77 5.46
N TYR A 244 -7.44 -0.94 5.99
CA TYR A 244 -7.83 -0.45 7.31
C TYR A 244 -7.37 -1.47 8.35
N GLY A 245 -6.34 -1.11 9.11
CA GLY A 245 -5.57 -2.06 9.91
C GLY A 245 -4.93 -1.44 11.14
N HIS A 246 -4.15 -2.27 11.83
CA HIS A 246 -3.28 -1.81 12.91
C HIS A 246 -2.11 -1.00 12.33
N SER A 247 -1.85 0.21 12.86
CA SER A 247 -0.74 1.09 12.42
C SER A 247 0.62 0.42 12.40
N GLU A 248 0.89 -0.49 13.34
CA GLU A 248 2.14 -1.24 13.39
C GLU A 248 2.34 -2.19 12.20
N TYR A 249 1.29 -2.53 11.44
CA TYR A 249 1.39 -3.36 10.24
C TYR A 249 2.33 -2.76 9.19
N GLU A 250 2.28 -1.44 8.98
CA GLU A 250 3.17 -0.75 8.03
C GLU A 250 4.65 -0.92 8.41
N LEU A 251 4.94 -0.94 9.70
CA LEU A 251 6.31 -0.93 10.18
C LEU A 251 7.05 -2.24 9.83
N GLY A 252 6.31 -3.32 9.56
CA GLY A 252 6.86 -4.59 9.08
C GLY A 252 7.63 -4.43 7.77
N ILE A 253 7.00 -3.88 6.72
CA ILE A 253 7.67 -3.68 5.43
C ILE A 253 8.76 -2.61 5.50
N MET A 254 8.51 -1.55 6.27
CA MET A 254 9.50 -0.50 6.53
C MET A 254 10.78 -1.07 7.17
N ASN A 255 10.65 -2.07 8.06
CA ASN A 255 11.77 -2.76 8.68
C ASN A 255 12.47 -3.71 7.70
N MET A 256 11.71 -4.50 6.92
CA MET A 256 12.25 -5.48 5.96
C MET A 256 13.20 -4.85 4.92
N PHE A 257 12.79 -3.73 4.33
CA PHE A 257 13.51 -3.10 3.22
C PHE A 257 14.22 -1.79 3.60
N GLY A 258 13.98 -1.27 4.80
CA GLY A 258 14.57 -0.01 5.26
C GLY A 258 14.16 1.19 4.41
N GLY A 259 15.00 2.24 4.46
CA GLY A 259 14.73 3.54 3.84
C GLY A 259 14.51 4.68 4.83
N PHE A 260 14.43 4.35 6.12
CA PHE A 260 14.00 5.28 7.16
C PHE A 260 15.12 5.51 8.20
N GLY A 261 15.63 6.74 8.24
CA GLY A 261 16.72 7.14 9.14
C GLY A 261 16.28 7.32 10.60
N SER A 262 17.26 7.44 11.50
CA SER A 262 17.01 7.61 12.95
C SER A 262 16.23 8.88 13.29
N SER A 263 16.32 9.93 12.47
CA SER A 263 15.52 11.15 12.61
C SER A 263 14.02 10.88 12.41
N PHE A 264 13.68 10.10 11.37
CA PHE A 264 12.30 9.67 11.12
C PHE A 264 11.76 8.87 12.30
N TRP A 265 12.47 7.82 12.73
CA TRP A 265 11.98 6.94 13.80
C TRP A 265 11.80 7.68 15.11
N ARG A 266 12.76 8.53 15.49
CA ARG A 266 12.66 9.35 16.70
C ARG A 266 11.48 10.31 16.68
N GLU A 267 11.10 10.83 15.51
CA GLU A 267 9.94 11.70 15.39
C GLU A 267 8.64 10.90 15.36
N TYR A 268 8.59 9.84 14.55
CA TYR A 268 7.42 8.97 14.42
C TYR A 268 7.04 8.34 15.75
N GLU A 269 7.98 7.75 16.50
CA GLU A 269 7.71 7.14 17.81
C GLU A 269 7.27 8.14 18.89
N LYS A 270 7.58 9.43 18.73
CA LYS A 270 7.03 10.49 19.61
C LYS A 270 5.58 10.82 19.28
N LEU A 271 5.21 10.76 18.00
CA LEU A 271 3.87 11.08 17.51
C LEU A 271 2.91 9.89 17.59
N VAL A 272 3.45 8.68 17.41
CA VAL A 272 2.77 7.39 17.50
C VAL A 272 3.57 6.51 18.46
N PRO A 273 3.29 6.59 19.77
CA PRO A 273 3.94 5.73 20.75
C PRO A 273 3.71 4.25 20.46
N LYS A 274 4.67 3.40 20.87
CA LYS A 274 4.56 1.94 20.77
C LYS A 274 3.29 1.46 21.49
N ALA A 275 2.51 0.60 20.87
CA ALA A 275 1.31 0.08 21.52
C ALA A 275 1.67 -0.83 22.70
N GLU A 276 0.83 -0.81 23.72
CA GLU A 276 0.95 -1.75 24.85
C GLU A 276 0.50 -3.16 24.44
N PRO A 277 1.13 -4.23 24.98
CA PRO A 277 2.32 -4.21 25.83
C PRO A 277 3.58 -3.85 25.03
N VAL A 278 4.36 -2.86 25.49
CA VAL A 278 5.53 -2.34 24.77
C VAL A 278 6.62 -3.40 24.59
N GLU A 279 6.77 -4.33 25.53
CA GLU A 279 7.74 -5.42 25.48
C GLU A 279 7.48 -6.45 24.36
N GLU A 280 6.28 -6.44 23.78
CA GLU A 280 5.88 -7.31 22.66
C GLU A 280 5.90 -6.56 21.32
N TRP A 281 6.24 -5.27 21.32
CA TRP A 281 6.22 -4.42 20.13
C TRP A 281 7.11 -4.97 19.01
N ASP A 282 8.38 -5.30 19.32
CA ASP A 282 9.31 -5.85 18.33
C ASP A 282 8.84 -7.19 17.74
N ASP A 283 8.10 -7.99 18.52
CA ASP A 283 7.54 -9.25 18.04
C ASP A 283 6.31 -9.04 17.17
N ARG A 284 5.49 -8.00 17.43
CA ARG A 284 4.41 -7.58 16.52
C ARG A 284 4.98 -7.05 15.21
N ILE A 285 6.06 -6.26 15.24
CA ILE A 285 6.71 -5.80 13.99
C ILE A 285 7.29 -7.00 13.23
N SER A 286 7.94 -7.94 13.92
CA SER A 286 8.41 -9.19 13.31
C SER A 286 7.25 -10.00 12.71
N LEU A 287 6.11 -10.08 13.41
CA LEU A 287 4.90 -10.73 12.91
C LEU A 287 4.40 -10.05 11.63
N TYR A 288 4.35 -8.72 11.57
CA TYR A 288 3.93 -8.02 10.36
C TYR A 288 4.93 -8.13 9.22
N GLU A 289 6.22 -8.10 9.52
CA GLU A 289 7.30 -8.36 8.56
C GLU A 289 7.18 -9.74 7.90
N LEU A 290 6.72 -10.77 8.65
CA LEU A 290 6.49 -12.12 8.13
C LEU A 290 5.61 -12.12 6.88
N TYR A 291 4.52 -11.33 6.87
CA TYR A 291 3.64 -11.24 5.72
C TYR A 291 4.40 -10.81 4.47
N HIS A 292 5.32 -9.84 4.59
CA HIS A 292 6.07 -9.32 3.44
C HIS A 292 7.15 -10.29 2.94
N HIS A 293 7.78 -11.07 3.82
CA HIS A 293 8.65 -12.19 3.41
C HIS A 293 7.86 -13.29 2.68
N LEU A 294 6.67 -13.65 3.19
CA LEU A 294 5.80 -14.62 2.52
C LEU A 294 5.28 -14.06 1.18
N ASN A 295 4.97 -12.76 1.11
CA ASN A 295 4.58 -12.12 -0.13
C ASN A 295 5.72 -12.18 -1.15
N HIS A 296 6.93 -11.79 -0.77
CA HIS A 296 8.09 -11.89 -1.65
C HIS A 296 8.42 -13.34 -2.05
N TYR A 297 8.15 -14.32 -1.18
CA TYR A 297 8.23 -15.72 -1.57
C TYR A 297 7.17 -16.03 -2.64
N ALA A 298 5.92 -15.60 -2.47
CA ALA A 298 4.86 -15.81 -3.45
C ALA A 298 5.22 -15.23 -4.84
N ILE A 299 5.82 -14.04 -4.88
CA ILE A 299 6.13 -13.32 -6.12
C ILE A 299 7.46 -13.78 -6.74
N PHE A 300 8.54 -13.82 -5.96
CA PHE A 300 9.91 -13.98 -6.45
C PHE A 300 10.52 -15.36 -6.18
N GLY A 301 9.84 -16.23 -5.45
CA GLY A 301 10.28 -17.59 -5.17
C GLY A 301 11.19 -17.74 -3.95
N SER A 302 11.84 -18.90 -3.86
CA SER A 302 12.39 -19.45 -2.61
C SER A 302 13.50 -18.64 -1.93
N GLY A 303 14.07 -17.63 -2.61
CA GLY A 303 15.05 -16.71 -2.01
C GLY A 303 14.56 -16.00 -0.75
N TYR A 304 13.24 -15.79 -0.62
CA TYR A 304 12.62 -15.13 0.54
C TYR A 304 12.07 -16.11 1.59
N ARG A 305 12.03 -17.41 1.29
CA ARG A 305 11.54 -18.44 2.20
C ARG A 305 12.32 -18.45 3.51
N GLY A 306 13.65 -18.31 3.45
CA GLY A 306 14.51 -18.37 4.63
C GLY A 306 14.16 -17.33 5.70
N GLY A 307 13.86 -16.09 5.28
CA GLY A 307 13.46 -14.99 6.16
C GLY A 307 12.13 -15.30 6.86
N ALA A 308 11.11 -15.69 6.09
CA ALA A 308 9.81 -16.10 6.64
C ALA A 308 9.94 -17.23 7.68
N MET A 309 10.71 -18.28 7.34
CA MET A 309 10.91 -19.43 8.24
C MET A 309 11.64 -19.03 9.53
N SER A 310 12.62 -18.13 9.46
CA SER A 310 13.34 -17.63 10.64
C SER A 310 12.41 -16.90 11.61
N ILE A 311 11.59 -15.97 11.08
CA ILE A 311 10.61 -15.21 11.87
C ILE A 311 9.60 -16.16 12.52
N MET A 312 9.01 -17.08 11.76
CA MET A 312 8.04 -18.04 12.30
C MET A 312 8.66 -18.91 13.39
N LYS A 313 9.90 -19.40 13.22
CA LYS A 313 10.60 -20.21 14.25
C LYS A 313 10.78 -19.43 15.54
N LYS A 314 11.25 -18.18 15.45
CA LYS A 314 11.44 -17.29 16.60
C LYS A 314 10.13 -17.06 17.34
N LEU A 315 9.07 -16.68 16.64
CA LEU A 315 7.78 -16.34 17.26
C LEU A 315 7.10 -17.57 17.86
N ILE A 316 7.08 -18.71 17.15
CA ILE A 316 6.54 -19.97 17.67
C ILE A 316 7.32 -20.39 18.93
N SER A 317 8.65 -20.33 18.91
CA SER A 317 9.46 -20.68 20.09
C SER A 317 9.14 -19.83 21.32
N LYS A 318 8.67 -18.59 21.15
CA LYS A 318 8.35 -17.68 22.25
C LYS A 318 6.92 -17.82 22.76
N TYR A 319 5.98 -18.21 21.90
CA TYR A 319 4.53 -18.11 22.17
C TYR A 319 3.72 -19.41 21.99
N ASP A 320 4.30 -20.48 21.45
CA ASP A 320 3.65 -21.80 21.26
C ASP A 320 4.08 -22.81 22.36
N SER A 321 4.41 -22.30 23.55
CA SER A 321 4.83 -23.07 24.74
C SER A 321 3.78 -23.08 25.83
#